data_AF-A0A7H4PQ50-F1
#
_entry.id   AF-A0A7H4PQ50-F1
#
_cell.length_a   1.000
_cell.length_b   1.000
_cell.length_c   1.000
_cell.angle_alpha   90.00
_cell.angle_beta   90.00
_cell.angle_gamma   90.00
#
_symmetry.space_group_name_H-M   'P 1'
#
loop_
_entity.id
_entity.type
_entity.pdbx_description
1 polymer ?
#
loop_
_entity_poly.entity_id
_entity_poly.type
_entity_poly.pdbx_seq_one_letter_code
_entity_poly.pdbx_strand_id
1 'polypeptide(L)'
;MLLAVGYMVLKKEVFRLLNMLKDPVLVAFTTSSSEAAYPKTLERLVEFGCSRNIASFVLPIGYSFNLVGSMVYCSFAAMFIGPGLQYSAEL
;
A
#
# COMPACT_ATOMS: atom_id res chain seq x y z
N MET A 1 12.14 -1.78 6.77
CA MET A 1 11.47 -1.67 8.07
C MET A 1 10.22 -2.56 8.16
N LEU A 2 9.23 -2.41 7.27
CA LEU A 2 7.99 -3.21 7.30
C LEU A 2 8.21 -4.74 7.34
N LEU A 3 9.10 -5.27 6.49
CA LEU A 3 9.44 -6.70 6.47
C LEU A 3 10.14 -7.19 7.74
N ALA A 4 10.98 -6.34 8.35
CA ALA A 4 11.69 -6.68 9.58
C ALA A 4 10.73 -6.74 10.78
N VAL A 5 9.81 -5.77 10.88
CA VAL A 5 8.75 -5.79 11.90
C VAL A 5 7.80 -6.96 11.66
N GLY A 6 7.40 -7.20 10.40
CA GLY A 6 6.59 -8.35 10.02
C GLY A 6 7.26 -9.67 10.39
N TYR A 7 8.57 -9.80 10.20
CA TYR A 7 9.33 -10.98 10.62
C TYR A 7 9.42 -11.11 12.14
N MET A 8 9.52 -10.02 12.91
CA MET A 8 9.47 -10.11 14.38
C MET A 8 8.13 -10.64 14.89
N VAL A 9 7.01 -10.24 14.27
CA VAL A 9 5.66 -10.62 14.72
C VAL A 9 5.23 -11.99 14.18
N LEU A 10 5.42 -12.23 12.87
CA LEU A 10 4.95 -13.43 12.16
C LEU A 10 6.05 -14.48 11.93
N LYS A 11 7.31 -14.18 12.25
CA LYS A 11 8.47 -15.05 11.96
C LYS A 11 8.51 -15.44 10.48
N LYS A 12 8.69 -16.72 10.18
CA LYS A 12 8.76 -17.25 8.80
C LYS A 12 7.43 -17.14 8.04
N GLU A 13 6.30 -17.01 8.72
CA GLU A 13 4.99 -16.89 8.05
C GLU A 13 4.86 -15.59 7.26
N VAL A 14 5.73 -14.60 7.49
CA VAL A 14 5.79 -13.38 6.66
C VAL A 14 6.00 -13.71 5.19
N PHE A 15 6.82 -14.73 4.86
CA PHE A 15 7.09 -15.10 3.47
C PHE A 15 5.88 -15.76 2.81
N ARG A 16 5.12 -16.56 3.57
CA ARG A 16 3.87 -17.15 3.11
C ARG A 16 2.82 -16.07 2.86
N LEU A 17 2.68 -15.11 3.79
CA LEU A 17 1.77 -13.98 3.64
C LEU A 17 2.11 -13.15 2.39
N LEU A 18 3.38 -12.82 2.18
CA LEU A 18 3.82 -12.10 0.98
C LEU A 18 3.50 -12.87 -0.29
N ASN A 19 3.69 -14.19 -0.31
CA ASN A 19 3.37 -15.00 -1.48
C ASN A 19 1.86 -15.04 -1.76
N MET A 20 1.02 -15.08 -0.73
CA MET A 20 -0.44 -15.00 -0.85
C MET A 20 -0.94 -13.63 -1.33
N LEU A 21 -0.22 -12.55 -0.97
CA LEU A 21 -0.56 -11.17 -1.36
C LEU A 21 -0.01 -10.75 -2.73
N LYS A 22 0.81 -11.56 -3.39
CA LYS A 22 1.34 -11.22 -4.73
C LYS A 22 0.25 -10.92 -5.75
N ASP A 23 -0.78 -11.76 -5.81
CA ASP A 23 -1.87 -11.59 -6.79
C ASP A 23 -2.65 -10.27 -6.59
N PRO A 24 -3.17 -9.94 -5.39
CA PRO A 24 -3.85 -8.67 -5.18
C PRO A 24 -2.93 -7.47 -5.40
N VAL A 25 -1.65 -7.55 -5.04
CA VAL A 25 -0.67 -6.47 -5.32
C VAL A 25 -0.50 -6.26 -6.82
N LEU A 26 -0.43 -7.35 -7.60
CA LEU A 26 -0.32 -7.26 -9.05
C LEU A 26 -1.59 -6.63 -9.66
N VAL A 27 -2.78 -7.01 -9.18
CA VAL A 27 -4.05 -6.42 -9.60
C VAL A 27 -4.11 -4.92 -9.27
N ALA A 28 -3.73 -4.52 -8.07
CA ALA A 28 -3.70 -3.11 -7.68
C ALA A 28 -2.76 -2.31 -8.58
N PHE A 29 -1.62 -2.89 -8.91
CA PHE A 29 -0.61 -2.25 -9.76
C PHE A 29 -1.09 -2.12 -11.22
N THR A 30 -1.65 -3.18 -11.80
CA THR A 30 -2.09 -3.16 -13.21
C THR A 30 -3.33 -2.31 -13.43
N THR A 31 -4.23 -2.26 -12.46
CA THR A 31 -5.46 -1.45 -12.54
C THR A 31 -5.26 -0.02 -12.05
N SER A 32 -4.11 0.27 -11.43
CA SER A 32 -3.86 1.52 -10.70
C SER A 32 -4.96 1.86 -9.68
N SER A 33 -5.67 0.84 -9.18
CA SER A 33 -6.76 0.97 -8.22
C SER A 33 -6.57 -0.01 -7.08
N SER A 34 -6.39 0.55 -5.89
CA SER A 34 -6.31 -0.23 -4.66
C SER A 34 -7.68 -0.79 -4.24
N GLU A 35 -8.79 -0.25 -4.74
CA GLU A 35 -10.16 -0.78 -4.55
C GLU A 35 -10.36 -2.10 -5.30
N ALA A 36 -9.80 -2.22 -6.51
CA ALA A 36 -9.87 -3.43 -7.32
C ALA A 36 -9.18 -4.64 -6.67
N ALA A 37 -8.17 -4.39 -5.82
CA ALA A 37 -7.45 -5.42 -5.09
C ALA A 37 -8.05 -5.74 -3.72
N TYR A 38 -8.94 -4.90 -3.19
CA TYR A 38 -9.54 -5.05 -1.86
C TYR A 38 -10.22 -6.41 -1.62
N PRO A 39 -11.17 -6.87 -2.47
CA PRO A 39 -11.89 -8.12 -2.20
C PRO A 39 -10.94 -9.32 -2.15
N LYS A 40 -9.99 -9.37 -3.08
CA LYS A 40 -8.99 -10.44 -3.16
C LYS A 40 -7.98 -10.39 -2.02
N THR A 41 -7.66 -9.20 -1.52
CA THR A 41 -6.81 -9.04 -0.32
C THR A 41 -7.51 -9.57 0.92
N LEU A 42 -8.80 -9.24 1.10
CA LEU A 42 -9.60 -9.73 2.23
C LEU A 42 -9.69 -11.26 2.25
N GLU A 43 -9.95 -11.88 1.10
CA GLU A 43 -9.98 -13.35 0.97
C GLU A 43 -8.66 -13.99 1.38
N ARG A 44 -7.53 -13.49 0.85
CA ARG A 44 -6.19 -14.03 1.16
C ARG A 44 -5.83 -13.87 2.63
N LEU A 45 -6.25 -12.79 3.29
CA LEU A 45 -6.02 -12.60 4.72
C LEU A 45 -6.87 -13.55 5.57
N VAL A 46 -8.13 -13.81 5.17
CA VAL A 46 -8.99 -14.78 5.87
C VAL A 46 -8.42 -16.20 5.71
N GLU A 47 -7.97 -16.58 4.52
CA GLU A 47 -7.29 -17.86 4.26
C GLU A 47 -5.97 -18.01 5.02
N PHE A 48 -5.26 -16.89 5.23
CA PHE A 48 -4.03 -16.87 6.02
C PHE A 48 -4.31 -17.11 7.53
N GLY A 49 -5.53 -16.86 8.00
CA GLY A 49 -5.97 -17.08 9.37
C GLY A 49 -6.46 -15.82 10.10
N CYS A 50 -6.56 -14.67 9.43
CA CYS A 50 -7.18 -13.49 10.05
C CYS A 50 -8.69 -13.65 10.17
N SER A 51 -9.25 -13.19 11.30
CA SER A 51 -10.70 -13.07 11.42
C SER A 51 -11.24 -12.07 10.40
N ARG A 52 -12.29 -12.46 9.67
CA ARG A 52 -12.94 -11.62 8.66
C ARG A 52 -13.34 -10.25 9.23
N ASN A 53 -13.87 -10.21 10.45
CA ASN A 53 -14.29 -8.97 11.11
C ASN A 53 -13.13 -8.01 11.36
N ILE A 54 -11.96 -8.55 11.75
CA ILE A 54 -10.75 -7.74 11.97
C ILE A 54 -10.23 -7.25 10.63
N ALA A 55 -10.10 -8.15 9.64
CA ALA A 55 -9.57 -7.80 8.33
C ALA A 55 -10.45 -6.78 7.60
N SER A 56 -11.78 -6.92 7.64
CA SER A 56 -12.72 -5.99 6.99
C SER A 56 -12.77 -4.61 7.66
N PHE A 57 -12.36 -4.50 8.93
CA PHE A 57 -12.27 -3.23 9.63
C PHE A 57 -10.89 -2.56 9.41
N VAL A 58 -9.82 -3.35 9.50
CA VAL A 58 -8.45 -2.83 9.42
C VAL A 58 -8.04 -2.48 7.99
N LEU A 59 -8.44 -3.25 6.98
CA LEU A 59 -8.06 -3.00 5.58
C LEU A 59 -8.53 -1.62 5.07
N PRO A 60 -9.81 -1.21 5.21
CA PRO A 60 -10.25 0.11 4.76
C PRO A 60 -9.58 1.27 5.51
N ILE A 61 -9.30 1.09 6.81
CA ILE A 61 -8.60 2.10 7.59
C ILE A 61 -7.15 2.21 7.13
N GLY A 62 -6.44 1.10 6.99
CA GLY A 62 -5.07 1.07 6.49
C GLY A 62 -4.94 1.68 5.09
N TYR A 63 -5.92 1.43 4.21
CA TYR A 63 -6.01 2.04 2.88
C TYR A 63 -6.02 3.57 2.95
N SER A 64 -6.91 4.15 3.75
CA SER A 64 -7.11 5.61 3.81
C SER A 64 -5.95 6.35 4.48
N PHE A 65 -5.24 5.70 5.40
CA PHE A 65 -4.12 6.30 6.14
C PHE A 65 -2.73 5.97 5.56
N ASN A 66 -2.63 5.09 4.56
CA ASN A 66 -1.36 4.78 3.87
C ASN A 66 -1.00 5.87 2.84
N LEU A 67 -0.80 7.10 3.31
CA LEU A 67 -0.48 8.27 2.48
C LEU A 67 0.96 8.28 1.94
N VAL A 68 1.79 7.30 2.30
CA VAL A 68 3.22 7.28 1.97
C VAL A 68 3.46 7.39 0.46
N GLY A 69 2.72 6.63 -0.35
CA GLY A 69 2.87 6.66 -1.81
C GLY A 69 2.51 8.01 -2.42
N SER A 70 1.38 8.58 -2.00
CA SER A 70 0.91 9.89 -2.48
C SER A 70 1.84 11.02 -2.05
N MET A 71 2.39 10.96 -0.83
CA MET A 71 3.34 11.96 -0.33
C MET A 71 4.66 11.92 -1.11
N VAL A 72 5.16 10.73 -1.43
CA VAL A 72 6.35 10.57 -2.27
C VAL A 72 6.08 11.11 -3.69
N TYR A 73 4.94 10.78 -4.29
CA TYR A 73 4.54 11.31 -5.59
C TYR A 73 4.44 12.85 -5.58
N CYS A 74 3.73 13.42 -4.60
CA CYS A 74 3.63 14.88 -4.45
C CYS A 74 4.98 15.55 -4.23
N SER A 75 5.88 14.93 -3.47
CA SER A 75 7.23 15.46 -3.24
C SER A 75 8.04 15.51 -4.55
N PHE A 76 8.01 14.43 -5.33
CA PHE A 76 8.65 14.42 -6.65
C PHE A 76 8.01 15.43 -7.60
N ALA A 77 6.67 15.46 -7.68
CA ALA A 77 5.95 16.43 -8.50
C ALA A 77 6.30 17.89 -8.14
N ALA A 78 6.40 18.20 -6.84
CA ALA A 78 6.83 19.51 -6.37
C ALA A 78 8.29 19.83 -6.73
N MET A 79 9.21 18.85 -6.65
CA MET A 79 10.60 19.04 -7.08
C MET A 79 10.74 19.28 -8.59
N PHE A 80 9.87 18.69 -9.42
CA PHE A 80 9.88 18.91 -10.87
C PHE A 80 9.24 20.23 -11.28
N ILE A 81 8.13 20.63 -10.65
CA ILE A 81 7.39 21.86 -10.98
C ILE A 81 8.03 23.10 -10.32
N GLY A 82 8.56 22.96 -9.11
CA GLY A 82 9.09 24.05 -8.30
C GLY A 82 10.11 24.95 -9.01
N PRO A 83 11.14 24.40 -9.68
CA PRO A 83 12.12 25.21 -10.43
C PRO A 83 11.48 26.07 -11.54
N GLY A 84 10.42 25.58 -12.20
CA GLY A 84 9.70 26.34 -13.24
C GLY A 84 8.78 27.42 -12.67
N LEU A 85 8.19 27.18 -11.50
CA LEU A 85 7.32 28.16 -10.82
C LEU A 85 8.14 29.33 -10.23
N GLN A 86 9.34 29.03 -9.71
CA GLN A 86 10.26 30.03 -9.17
C GLN A 86 10.76 30.99 -10.28
N TYR A 87 11.15 30.46 -11.45
CA TYR A 87 11.64 31.25 -12.59
C TYR A 87 10.58 32.23 -13.14
N SER A 88 9.31 31.85 -13.12
CA SER A 88 8.22 32.71 -13.61
C SER A 88 7.72 33.73 -12.57
N ALA A 89 8.15 33.65 -11.31
CA ALA A 89 7.83 34.60 -10.24
C ALA A 89 8.91 35.70 -10.09
N GLU A 90 10.06 35.55 -10.74
CA GLU A 90 11.14 36.54 -10.79
C GLU A 90 11.13 37.39 -12.07
N LEU A 91 10.18 37.14 -12.99
CA LEU A 91 9.89 37.90 -14.22
C LEU A 91 8.63 38.75 -14.04
#